data_AF-A0A7X7I4Y5-F1
#
_entry.id   AF-A0A7X7I4Y5-F1
#
_cell.length_a   1.000
_cell.length_b   1.000
_cell.length_c   1.000
_cell.angle_alpha   90.00
_cell.angle_beta   90.00
_cell.angle_gamma   90.00
#
_symmetry.space_group_name_H-M   'P 1'
#
loop_
_entity.id
_entity.type
_entity.pdbx_description
1 polymer ?
#
loop_
_entity_poly.entity_id
_entity_poly.type
_entity_poly.pdbx_seq_one_letter_code
_entity_poly.pdbx_strand_id
1 'polypeptide(L)' 'MHRTPPAAEGFIQFNGYKIWYRVVGEREEPGKLPLLCLHGGPGAPHDYLEPLEALASGGRRVFFYDQLGCGNSDR' A
#
# COMPACT_ATOMS: atom_id res chain seq x y z
N MET A 1 -14.17 -16.47 11.72
CA MET A 1 -14.45 -15.47 10.66
C MET A 1 -13.29 -14.48 10.68
N HIS A 2 -12.48 -14.43 9.63
CA HIS A 2 -11.37 -13.47 9.53
C HIS A 2 -11.98 -12.14 9.05
N ARG A 3 -11.98 -11.10 9.88
CA ARG A 3 -12.43 -9.77 9.46
C ARG A 3 -11.44 -9.25 8.42
N THR A 4 -11.94 -8.86 7.25
CA THR A 4 -11.14 -8.09 6.29
C THR A 4 -10.69 -6.80 6.98
N PRO A 5 -9.37 -6.53 7.08
CA PRO A 5 -8.90 -5.27 7.65
C PRO A 5 -9.40 -4.10 6.81
N PRO A 6 -9.76 -2.96 7.43
CA PRO A 6 -10.18 -1.78 6.67
C PRO A 6 -9.01 -1.27 5.82
N ALA A 7 -9.36 -0.64 4.70
CA ALA A 7 -8.40 -0.05 3.78
C ALA A 7 -8.76 1.41 3.52
N ALA A 8 -7.74 2.24 3.30
CA ALA A 8 -7.87 3.62 2.88
C ALA A 8 -6.92 3.90 1.72
N GLU A 9 -7.35 4.75 0.79
CA GLU A 9 -6.57 5.16 -0.38
C GLU A 9 -6.38 6.67 -0.37
N GLY A 10 -5.34 7.13 -1.05
CA GLY A 10 -5.07 8.56 -1.17
C GLY A 10 -3.92 8.86 -2.11
N PHE A 11 -3.53 10.14 -2.13
CA PHE A 11 -2.43 10.63 -2.92
C PHE A 11 -1.48 11.47 -2.06
N ILE A 12 -0.19 11.38 -2.33
CA ILE A 12 0.82 12.31 -1.83
C ILE A 12 1.39 13.13 -2.99
N GLN A 13 1.87 14.34 -2.69
CA GLN A 13 2.58 15.18 -3.64
C GLN A 13 4.07 14.87 -3.59
N PHE A 14 4.69 14.59 -4.74
CA PHE A 14 6.12 14.36 -4.89
C PHE A 14 6.64 15.05 -6.15
N ASN A 15 7.49 16.08 -6.00
CA ASN A 15 8.11 16.81 -7.11
C ASN A 15 7.11 17.31 -8.18
N GLY A 16 5.90 17.72 -7.77
CA GLY A 16 4.84 18.17 -8.69
C GLY A 16 3.95 17.06 -9.27
N TYR A 17 4.21 15.80 -8.91
CA TYR A 17 3.41 14.64 -9.30
C TYR A 17 2.57 14.12 -8.14
N LYS A 18 1.41 13.55 -8.47
CA LYS A 18 0.55 12.79 -7.57
C LYS A 18 0.97 11.32 -7.56
N ILE A 19 1.32 10.83 -6.38
CA ILE A 19 1.64 9.43 -6.14
C ILE A 19 0.50 8.80 -5.36
N TRP A 20 -0.13 7.77 -5.93
CA TRP A 20 -1.21 7.04 -5.29
C TRP A 20 -0.68 6.05 -4.25
N TYR A 21 -1.43 5.86 -3.16
CA TYR A 21 -1.18 4.82 -2.16
C TYR A 21 -2.48 4.19 -1.65
N ARG A 22 -2.35 2.96 -1.13
CA ARG A 22 -3.37 2.24 -0.35
C ARG A 22 -2.76 1.72 0.94
N VAL A 23 -3.49 1.85 2.04
CA VAL A 23 -3.09 1.35 3.36
C VAL A 23 -4.14 0.37 3.87
N VAL A 24 -3.70 -0.81 4.29
CA VAL A 24 -4.56 -1.85 4.87
C VAL A 24 -4.22 -2.00 6.37
N GLY A 25 -5.24 -1.94 7.22
CA GLY A 25 -5.13 -1.93 8.69
C GLY A 25 -5.27 -0.53 9.30
N GLU A 26 -5.83 -0.44 10.51
CA GLU A 26 -6.09 0.86 11.19
C GLU A 26 -4.88 1.38 11.96
N ARG A 27 -4.14 0.50 12.63
CA ARG A 27 -3.02 0.85 13.52
C ARG A 27 -2.04 -0.30 13.66
N GLU A 28 -0.82 0.01 14.06
CA GLU A 28 0.15 -0.96 14.55
C GLU A 28 -0.22 -1.43 15.96
N GLU A 29 -0.15 -2.74 16.17
CA GLU A 29 -0.08 -3.31 17.51
C GLU A 29 1.32 -3.10 18.13
N PRO A 30 1.45 -3.05 19.47
CA PRO A 30 2.75 -2.86 20.12
C PRO A 30 3.82 -3.84 19.61
N GLY A 31 5.00 -3.31 19.27
CA GLY A 31 6.11 -4.10 18.73
C GLY A 31 5.99 -4.50 17.26
N LYS A 32 4.96 -4.03 16.54
CA LYS A 32 4.82 -4.19 15.09
C LYS A 32 5.16 -2.88 14.39
N LEU A 33 5.90 -2.98 13.28
CA LEU A 33 6.16 -1.83 12.39
C LEU A 33 5.17 -1.87 11.21
N PRO A 34 5.04 -0.79 10.43
CA PRO A 34 4.41 -0.87 9.12
C PRO A 34 5.23 -1.71 8.13
N LEU A 35 4.59 -2.22 7.09
CA LEU A 35 5.22 -2.85 5.93
C LEU A 35 4.94 -1.98 4.69
N LEU A 36 5.99 -1.58 3.97
CA LEU A 36 5.87 -0.91 2.68
C LEU A 36 6.19 -1.90 1.57
N CYS A 37 5.26 -2.06 0.63
CA CYS A 37 5.40 -2.94 -0.52
C CYS A 37 5.95 -2.14 -1.72
N LEU A 38 7.06 -2.60 -2.29
CA LEU A 38 7.64 -2.05 -3.52
C LEU A 38 7.39 -3.03 -4.65
N HIS A 39 6.60 -2.61 -5.64
CA HIS A 39 6.39 -3.42 -6.84
C HIS A 39 7.60 -3.37 -7.80
N GLY A 40 7.69 -4.36 -8.68
CA GLY A 40 8.69 -4.51 -9.73
C GLY A 40 8.17 -4.01 -11.08
N GLY A 41 8.76 -4.51 -12.18
CA GLY A 41 8.47 -4.06 -13.55
C GLY A 41 9.77 -3.75 -14.30
N PRO A 42 9.94 -2.55 -14.88
CA PRO A 42 9.23 -1.29 -14.59
C PRO A 42 7.85 -1.17 -15.27
N GLY A 43 6.92 -0.46 -14.63
CA GLY A 43 5.59 -0.15 -15.18
C GLY A 43 4.43 -1.04 -14.69
N ALA A 44 4.70 -2.10 -13.94
CA ALA A 44 3.66 -2.93 -13.32
C ALA A 44 3.17 -2.26 -12.01
N PRO A 45 1.86 -2.07 -11.79
CA PRO A 45 1.30 -1.46 -10.58
C PRO A 45 1.27 -2.42 -9.37
N HIS A 46 0.71 -1.97 -8.26
CA HIS A 46 0.64 -2.71 -6.99
C HIS A 46 -0.24 -3.96 -7.00
N ASP A 47 -1.14 -4.14 -7.97
CA ASP A 47 -2.22 -5.14 -7.95
C ASP A 47 -1.73 -6.56 -7.64
N TYR A 48 -0.60 -6.97 -8.20
CA TYR A 48 -0.07 -8.33 -7.99
C TYR A 48 0.50 -8.57 -6.58
N LEU A 49 0.72 -7.50 -5.80
CA LEU A 49 1.15 -7.56 -4.41
C LEU A 49 -0.03 -7.56 -3.43
N GLU A 50 -1.27 -7.32 -3.87
CA GLU A 50 -2.45 -7.30 -3.01
C GLU A 50 -2.57 -8.48 -2.03
N PRO A 51 -2.20 -9.73 -2.37
CA PRO A 51 -2.23 -10.83 -1.40
C PRO A 51 -1.41 -10.58 -0.11
N LEU A 52 -0.43 -9.66 -0.13
CA LEU A 52 0.33 -9.26 1.06
C LEU A 52 -0.52 -8.48 2.07
N GLU A 53 -1.72 -8.01 1.71
CA GLU A 53 -2.64 -7.33 2.62
C GLU A 53 -3.04 -8.21 3.81
N ALA A 54 -3.01 -9.54 3.66
CA ALA A 54 -3.28 -10.50 4.72
C ALA A 54 -2.32 -10.34 5.93
N LEU A 55 -1.13 -9.76 5.72
CA LEU A 55 -0.20 -9.45 6.81
C LEU A 55 -0.74 -8.37 7.76
N ALA A 56 -1.73 -7.58 7.34
CA ALA A 56 -2.36 -6.59 8.20
C ALA A 56 -3.10 -7.21 9.39
N SER A 57 -3.64 -8.43 9.21
CA SER A 57 -4.25 -9.20 10.29
C SER A 57 -3.27 -9.59 11.40
N GLY A 58 -1.96 -9.47 11.15
CA GLY A 58 -0.90 -9.65 12.14
C GLY A 58 -0.61 -8.42 13.01
N GLY A 59 -1.43 -7.37 12.91
CA GLY A 59 -1.30 -6.13 13.69
C GLY A 59 -0.30 -5.12 13.11
N ARG A 60 0.04 -5.23 11.82
CA ARG A 60 0.84 -4.23 11.09
C ARG A 60 -0.08 -3.49 10.14
N ARG A 61 0.24 -2.26 9.77
CA ARG A 61 -0.31 -1.70 8.53
C ARG A 61 0.52 -2.16 7.33
N VAL A 62 -0.15 -2.43 6.21
CA VAL A 62 0.48 -2.77 4.93
C VAL A 62 0.20 -1.64 3.96
N PHE A 63 1.27 -1.04 3.44
CA PHE A 63 1.24 0.08 2.51
C PHE A 63 1.59 -0.41 1.11
N PHE A 64 0.72 -0.12 0.17
CA PHE A 64 0.95 -0.23 -1.26
C PHE A 64 1.06 1.16 -1.85
N TYR A 65 1.90 1.35 -2.85
CA TYR A 65 1.91 2.56 -3.66
C TYR A 65 2.27 2.20 -5.08
N ASP A 66 1.74 2.96 -6.03
CA ASP A 66 2.15 2.87 -7.42
C ASP A 66 3.32 3.85 -7.63
N GLN A 67 4.45 3.36 -8.12
CA GLN A 67 5.59 4.22 -8.46
C GLN A 67 5.20 5.20 -9.56
N LEU A 68 5.91 6.34 -9.61
CA LEU A 68 5.73 7.33 -10.67
C LEU A 68 5.87 6.66 -12.06
N GLY A 69 4.95 6.96 -12.97
CA GLY A 69 4.94 6.39 -14.32
C GLY A 69 4.04 5.16 -14.49
N CYS A 70 3.39 4.65 -13.44
CA CYS A 70 2.48 3.51 -13.56
C CYS A 70 1.23 3.58 -12.66
N GLY A 71 0.29 2.67 -12.94
CA GLY A 71 -0.92 2.50 -12.13
C GLY A 71 -1.75 3.77 -12.04
N ASN A 72 -2.10 4.11 -10.79
CA ASN A 72 -2.90 5.27 -10.41
C ASN A 72 -2.06 6.52 -10.14
N SER A 73 -0.73 6.43 -10.20
CA SER A 73 0.17 7.57 -10.09
C SER A 73 0.29 8.34 -11.42
N ASP A 74 0.72 9.59 -11.33
CA ASP A 74 0.99 10.42 -12.52
C ASP A 74 2.09 9.78 -13.42
N ARG A 75 2.12 10.20 -14.69
CA ARG A 75 3.06 9.73 -15.73
C ARG A 75 3.96 10.84 -16.25
#